data_AF-A0A7X9UB47-F1
#
_entry.id   AF-A0A7X9UB47-F1
#
_cell.length_a   1.000
_cell.length_b   1.000
_cell.length_c   1.000
_cell.angle_alpha   90.00
_cell.angle_beta   90.00
_cell.angle_gamma   90.00
#
_symmetry.space_group_name_H-M   'P 1'
#
loop_
_entity.id
_entity.type
_entity.pdbx_description
1 polymer ?
#
loop_
_entity_poly.entity_id
_entity_poly.type
_entity_poly.pdbx_seq_one_letter_code
_entity_poly.pdbx_strand_id
1 'polypeptide(L)'
;MATLLADKYEARKTEVNARFEQLRANEEELNRIFAKIYNMEGEVPIEVEDKYVSVARIFDTAEEIPESYKGNKYVRTKRDEIASLISYAVVCMFGRYSLDVDGLVLADQGAAVADYLAKMPNPEHVTFMPDADNVLPITDDEYFDDDIVRYFIDFVRTVYGEETLEQNLAFIAEALGGRGSSREVIRTYFLKDFYKDHCQTYKKRPIYWLFDSGKKNGFTALVYMHRYTPDLLARIRTDYVHEQQERYRSQIGDAEDALATAQKGEKVALTKRIKKLKDQLAETVAYEEKLHHLADQMIKIDLDDGVKVNYAKFQDVLAKIK
;
A
#
# COMPACT_ATOMS: atom_id res chain seq x y z
N MET A 1 -11.91 7.83 -21.49
CA MET A 1 -11.26 9.13 -21.77
C MET A 1 -10.20 9.34 -20.72
N ALA A 2 -9.02 9.80 -21.12
CA ALA A 2 -7.96 10.09 -20.16
C ALA A 2 -8.42 11.14 -19.15
N THR A 3 -8.02 10.99 -17.89
CA THR A 3 -8.51 11.76 -16.76
C THR A 3 -7.35 12.18 -15.88
N LEU A 4 -7.26 13.47 -15.57
CA LEU A 4 -6.27 13.94 -14.62
C LEU A 4 -6.70 13.60 -13.19
N LEU A 5 -5.82 12.92 -12.47
CA LEU A 5 -6.00 12.62 -11.05
C LEU A 5 -6.10 13.90 -10.22
N ALA A 6 -5.39 14.97 -10.61
CA ALA A 6 -5.49 16.27 -9.96
C ALA A 6 -6.92 16.83 -9.99
N ASP A 7 -7.61 16.74 -11.13
CA ASP A 7 -9.00 17.21 -11.25
C ASP A 7 -9.94 16.35 -10.39
N LYS A 8 -9.71 15.03 -10.35
CA LYS A 8 -10.48 14.12 -9.49
C LYS A 8 -10.23 14.39 -8.00
N TYR A 9 -9.01 14.73 -7.64
CA TYR A 9 -8.66 15.15 -6.28
C TYR A 9 -9.38 16.45 -5.90
N GLU A 10 -9.37 17.48 -6.75
CA GLU A 10 -10.07 18.73 -6.46
C GLU A 10 -11.58 18.56 -6.36
N ALA A 11 -12.17 17.74 -7.24
CA ALA A 11 -13.59 17.38 -7.16
C ALA A 11 -13.91 16.66 -5.84
N ARG A 12 -13.06 15.69 -5.45
CA ARG A 12 -13.19 14.94 -4.19
C ARG A 12 -13.06 15.85 -2.97
N LYS A 13 -12.05 16.72 -2.95
CA LYS A 13 -11.81 17.71 -1.89
C LYS A 13 -13.01 18.63 -1.74
N THR A 14 -13.53 19.16 -2.84
CA THR A 14 -14.73 20.01 -2.86
C THR A 14 -15.95 19.29 -2.28
N GLU A 15 -16.21 18.06 -2.74
CA GLU A 15 -17.36 17.27 -2.28
C GLU A 15 -17.26 16.95 -0.78
N VAL A 16 -16.11 16.46 -0.31
CA VAL A 16 -15.89 16.10 1.10
C VAL A 16 -16.00 17.33 1.99
N ASN A 17 -15.40 18.44 1.58
CA ASN A 17 -15.44 19.68 2.34
C ASN A 17 -16.86 20.26 2.39
N ALA A 18 -17.65 20.16 1.31
CA ALA A 18 -19.06 20.55 1.33
C ALA A 18 -19.89 19.69 2.29
N ARG A 19 -19.66 18.36 2.33
CA ARG A 19 -20.32 17.46 3.30
C ARG A 19 -19.97 17.80 4.74
N PHE A 20 -18.73 18.24 5.00
CA PHE A 20 -18.30 18.73 6.31
C PHE A 20 -19.12 19.97 6.73
N GLU A 21 -19.20 20.99 5.86
CA GLU A 21 -19.98 22.20 6.16
C GLU A 21 -21.46 21.87 6.37
N GLN A 22 -22.01 20.97 5.56
CA GLN A 22 -23.40 20.54 5.68
C GLN A 22 -23.67 19.83 7.01
N LEU A 23 -22.78 18.93 7.45
CA LEU A 23 -22.94 18.27 8.75
C LEU A 23 -22.85 19.29 9.89
N ARG A 24 -21.88 20.21 9.84
CA ARG A 24 -21.75 21.26 10.86
C ARG A 24 -23.03 22.09 10.95
N ALA A 25 -23.55 22.56 9.82
CA ALA A 25 -24.79 23.35 9.79
C ALA A 25 -26.01 22.58 10.33
N ASN A 26 -26.09 21.27 10.05
CA ASN A 26 -27.15 20.41 10.60
C ASN A 26 -27.02 20.25 12.12
N GLU A 27 -25.81 20.05 12.64
CA GLU A 27 -25.55 19.95 14.08
C GLU A 27 -25.86 21.27 14.80
N GLU A 28 -25.51 22.41 14.23
CA GLU A 28 -25.85 23.74 14.75
C GLU A 28 -27.36 23.99 14.74
N GLU A 29 -28.08 23.57 13.69
CA GLU A 29 -29.54 23.68 13.65
C GLU A 29 -30.20 22.79 14.71
N LEU A 30 -29.67 21.58 14.95
CA LEU A 30 -30.12 20.73 16.05
C LEU A 30 -29.90 21.40 17.40
N ASN A 31 -28.73 21.99 17.64
CA ASN A 31 -28.45 22.73 18.87
C ASN A 31 -29.45 23.87 19.09
N ARG A 32 -29.80 24.61 18.03
CA ARG A 32 -30.81 25.69 18.08
C ARG A 32 -32.20 25.16 18.44
N ILE A 33 -32.62 24.05 17.83
CA ILE A 33 -33.90 23.41 18.13
C ILE A 33 -33.93 22.97 19.61
N PHE A 34 -32.85 22.37 20.12
CA PHE A 34 -32.78 21.94 21.51
C PHE A 34 -32.78 23.11 22.49
N ALA A 35 -31.99 24.16 22.24
CA ALA A 35 -31.97 25.35 23.09
C ALA A 35 -33.38 25.96 23.23
N LYS A 36 -34.14 26.01 22.14
CA LYS A 36 -35.53 26.46 22.15
C LYS A 36 -36.46 25.55 22.94
N ILE A 37 -36.34 24.22 22.81
CA ILE A 37 -37.16 23.25 23.56
C ILE A 37 -36.93 23.38 25.07
N TYR A 38 -35.69 23.63 25.49
CA TYR A 38 -35.34 23.74 26.91
C TYR A 38 -35.41 25.16 27.47
N ASN A 39 -35.83 26.16 26.67
CA ASN A 39 -35.80 27.59 27.03
C ASN A 39 -34.40 28.08 27.45
N MET A 40 -33.36 27.57 26.81
CA MET A 40 -31.95 27.90 27.05
C MET A 40 -31.35 28.75 25.92
N GLU A 41 -32.19 29.45 25.15
CA GLU A 41 -31.75 30.33 24.07
C GLU A 41 -30.83 31.43 24.64
N GLY A 42 -29.59 31.50 24.14
CA GLY A 42 -28.57 32.42 24.65
C GLY A 42 -27.82 31.93 25.91
N GLU A 43 -28.20 30.79 26.48
CA GLU A 43 -27.49 30.18 27.62
C GLU A 43 -26.51 29.07 27.19
N VAL A 44 -26.75 28.45 26.03
CA VAL A 44 -25.88 27.39 25.47
C VAL A 44 -25.31 27.80 24.11
N PRO A 45 -24.06 27.40 23.79
CA PRO A 45 -23.49 27.63 22.47
C PRO A 45 -24.24 26.83 21.41
N ILE A 46 -24.49 27.47 20.26
CA ILE A 46 -25.13 26.81 19.11
C ILE A 46 -24.07 26.28 18.15
N GLU A 47 -22.99 27.05 18.00
CA GLU A 47 -21.88 26.80 17.11
C GLU A 47 -21.14 25.52 17.47
N VAL A 48 -20.80 24.74 16.45
CA VAL A 48 -20.04 23.50 16.63
C VAL A 48 -18.58 23.77 16.29
N GLU A 49 -17.68 23.55 17.26
CA GLU A 49 -16.25 23.67 17.02
C GLU A 49 -15.78 22.65 15.96
N ASP A 50 -14.90 23.09 15.06
CA ASP A 50 -14.38 22.25 13.96
C ASP A 50 -13.82 20.91 14.44
N LYS A 51 -13.25 20.85 15.65
CA LYS A 51 -12.69 19.62 16.23
C LYS A 51 -13.72 18.52 16.56
N TYR A 52 -15.00 18.86 16.66
CA TYR A 52 -16.09 17.94 17.02
C TYR A 52 -16.84 17.39 15.81
N VAL A 53 -16.73 18.01 14.63
CA VAL A 53 -17.38 17.53 13.42
C VAL A 53 -16.79 16.18 13.00
N SER A 54 -17.67 15.19 12.83
CA SER A 54 -17.31 13.77 12.77
C SER A 54 -17.14 13.19 11.36
N VAL A 55 -16.99 14.05 10.35
CA VAL A 55 -16.73 13.67 8.94
C VAL A 55 -15.45 14.30 8.42
N ALA A 56 -14.95 13.75 7.31
CA ALA A 56 -13.67 14.15 6.76
C ALA A 56 -13.64 15.63 6.31
N ARG A 57 -12.49 16.27 6.54
CA ARG A 57 -12.12 17.57 5.96
C ARG A 57 -10.75 17.43 5.33
N ILE A 58 -10.61 17.85 4.07
CA ILE A 58 -9.36 17.74 3.30
C ILE A 58 -8.71 19.12 3.17
N PHE A 59 -7.43 19.18 3.56
CA PHE A 59 -6.49 20.28 3.30
C PHE A 59 -5.39 19.77 2.36
N ASP A 60 -4.68 20.65 1.63
CA ASP A 60 -3.60 20.16 0.77
C ASP A 60 -2.38 19.78 1.58
N THR A 61 -2.02 20.63 2.55
CA THR A 61 -0.84 20.42 3.40
C THR A 61 -1.20 20.49 4.88
N ALA A 62 -0.29 20.02 5.74
CA ALA A 62 -0.49 20.06 7.18
C ALA A 62 -0.45 21.51 7.73
N GLU A 63 0.27 22.40 7.06
CA GLU A 63 0.43 23.81 7.42
C GLU A 63 -0.84 24.63 7.17
N GLU A 64 -1.71 24.17 6.27
CA GLU A 64 -3.00 24.80 5.99
C GLU A 64 -4.06 24.51 7.07
N ILE A 65 -3.81 23.53 7.95
CA ILE A 65 -4.77 23.10 8.97
C ILE A 65 -4.87 24.18 10.07
N PRO A 66 -6.04 24.82 10.25
CA PRO A 66 -6.22 25.82 11.30
C PRO A 66 -6.17 25.20 12.69
N GLU A 67 -5.74 25.98 13.71
CA GLU A 67 -5.66 25.50 15.10
C GLU A 67 -7.03 25.03 15.65
N SER A 68 -8.15 25.54 15.11
CA SER A 68 -9.51 25.09 15.48
C SER A 68 -9.77 23.61 15.18
N TYR A 69 -9.04 23.02 14.23
CA TYR A 69 -9.14 21.61 13.84
C TYR A 69 -8.24 20.70 14.68
N LYS A 70 -7.43 21.24 15.59
CA LYS A 70 -6.50 20.45 16.40
C LYS A 70 -7.26 19.42 17.25
N GLY A 71 -6.86 18.17 17.11
CA GLY A 71 -7.51 17.04 17.77
C GLY A 71 -8.66 16.41 16.97
N ASN A 72 -9.05 16.99 15.83
CA ASN A 72 -9.99 16.34 14.91
C ASN A 72 -9.30 15.14 14.23
N LYS A 73 -9.90 13.94 14.37
CA LYS A 73 -9.38 12.69 13.79
C LYS A 73 -9.76 12.49 12.33
N TYR A 74 -10.63 13.34 11.79
CA TYR A 74 -11.17 13.28 10.44
C TYR A 74 -10.52 14.30 9.49
N VAL A 75 -9.56 15.08 9.98
CA VAL A 75 -8.73 15.94 9.13
C VAL A 75 -7.77 15.06 8.32
N ARG A 76 -7.70 15.34 7.03
CA ARG A 76 -6.90 14.60 6.06
C ARG A 76 -6.15 15.58 5.17
N THR A 77 -4.99 15.17 4.70
CA THR A 77 -4.15 15.91 3.77
C THR A 77 -4.22 15.30 2.36
N LYS A 78 -3.68 16.01 1.36
CA LYS A 78 -3.47 15.45 0.01
C LYS A 78 -2.70 14.11 0.05
N ARG A 79 -1.68 14.03 0.92
CA ARG A 79 -0.90 12.82 1.15
C ARG A 79 -1.75 11.67 1.66
N ASP A 80 -2.71 11.93 2.56
CA ASP A 80 -3.61 10.90 3.11
C ASP A 80 -4.60 10.39 2.05
N GLU A 81 -5.10 11.26 1.17
CA GLU A 81 -5.96 10.87 0.05
C GLU A 81 -5.20 10.02 -0.98
N ILE A 82 -3.97 10.41 -1.32
CA ILE A 82 -3.12 9.62 -2.23
C ILE A 82 -2.71 8.28 -1.61
N ALA A 83 -2.37 8.24 -0.33
CA ALA A 83 -2.13 6.98 0.39
C ALA A 83 -3.38 6.08 0.37
N SER A 84 -4.57 6.66 0.52
CA SER A 84 -5.84 5.92 0.41
C SER A 84 -6.09 5.37 -1.00
N LEU A 85 -5.76 6.13 -2.04
CA LEU A 85 -5.84 5.68 -3.44
C LEU A 85 -4.87 4.52 -3.69
N ILE A 86 -3.62 4.62 -3.21
CA ILE A 86 -2.63 3.54 -3.33
C ILE A 86 -3.11 2.30 -2.58
N SER A 87 -3.68 2.45 -1.38
CA SER A 87 -4.27 1.35 -0.63
C SER A 87 -5.40 0.67 -1.43
N TYR A 88 -6.28 1.44 -2.05
CA TYR A 88 -7.34 0.90 -2.91
C TYR A 88 -6.77 0.17 -4.14
N ALA A 89 -5.73 0.70 -4.78
CA ALA A 89 -5.04 0.03 -5.87
C ALA A 89 -4.49 -1.33 -5.43
N VAL A 90 -3.80 -1.41 -4.28
CA VAL A 90 -3.32 -2.69 -3.72
C VAL A 90 -4.46 -3.66 -3.41
N VAL A 91 -5.62 -3.14 -2.96
CA VAL A 91 -6.81 -3.98 -2.75
C VAL A 91 -7.31 -4.59 -4.07
N CYS A 92 -7.21 -3.86 -5.19
CA CYS A 92 -7.49 -4.37 -6.53
C CYS A 92 -6.41 -5.35 -7.02
N MET A 93 -5.13 -5.08 -6.75
CA MET A 93 -4.03 -5.99 -7.08
C MET A 93 -4.19 -7.35 -6.40
N PHE A 94 -4.71 -7.40 -5.17
CA PHE A 94 -5.00 -8.67 -4.50
C PHE A 94 -6.37 -9.26 -4.86
N GLY A 95 -7.20 -8.54 -5.62
CA GLY A 95 -8.54 -8.98 -6.05
C GLY A 95 -9.59 -8.91 -4.94
N ARG A 96 -9.29 -8.28 -3.81
CA ARG A 96 -10.31 -8.09 -2.76
C ARG A 96 -11.41 -7.13 -3.22
N TYR A 97 -11.09 -6.18 -4.09
CA TYR A 97 -12.02 -5.36 -4.86
C TYR A 97 -11.74 -5.47 -6.36
N SER A 98 -12.71 -5.02 -7.15
CA SER A 98 -12.62 -4.92 -8.61
C SER A 98 -13.02 -3.51 -9.05
N LEU A 99 -12.58 -3.11 -10.24
CA LEU A 99 -13.09 -1.93 -10.94
C LEU A 99 -14.41 -2.21 -11.67
N ASP A 100 -14.77 -3.48 -11.85
CA ASP A 100 -15.91 -3.91 -12.66
C ASP A 100 -17.17 -4.20 -11.82
N VAL A 101 -17.02 -4.40 -10.51
CA VAL A 101 -18.12 -4.72 -9.58
C VAL A 101 -17.96 -4.04 -8.23
N ASP A 102 -19.09 -3.66 -7.64
CA ASP A 102 -19.13 -3.10 -6.29
C ASP A 102 -19.02 -4.19 -5.20
N GLY A 103 -18.36 -3.86 -4.10
CA GLY A 103 -18.25 -4.72 -2.93
C GLY A 103 -17.05 -5.68 -2.93
N LEU A 104 -17.01 -6.57 -1.93
CA LEU A 104 -15.90 -7.52 -1.74
C LEU A 104 -15.96 -8.65 -2.77
N VAL A 105 -14.82 -8.93 -3.40
CA VAL A 105 -14.68 -10.02 -4.38
C VAL A 105 -13.92 -11.20 -3.77
N LEU A 106 -12.61 -11.10 -3.54
CA LEU A 106 -11.83 -12.11 -2.83
C LEU A 106 -11.72 -11.78 -1.34
N ALA A 107 -12.57 -12.40 -0.51
CA ALA A 107 -12.58 -12.21 0.94
C ALA A 107 -12.77 -13.51 1.73
N ASP A 108 -12.68 -14.66 1.07
CA ASP A 108 -12.83 -15.98 1.68
C ASP A 108 -11.47 -16.69 1.77
N GLN A 109 -11.36 -17.65 2.69
CA GLN A 109 -10.11 -18.38 2.91
C GLN A 109 -9.71 -19.24 1.69
N GLY A 110 -8.48 -19.07 1.24
CA GLY A 110 -7.92 -19.80 0.10
C GLY A 110 -8.47 -19.34 -1.25
N ALA A 111 -9.13 -18.18 -1.32
CA ALA A 111 -9.71 -17.69 -2.55
C ALA A 111 -8.65 -17.49 -3.66
N ALA A 112 -9.00 -17.85 -4.88
CA ALA A 112 -8.13 -17.82 -6.05
C ALA A 112 -8.65 -16.88 -7.13
N VAL A 113 -7.83 -16.62 -8.15
CA VAL A 113 -8.23 -15.80 -9.32
C VAL A 113 -9.45 -16.38 -10.04
N ALA A 114 -9.63 -17.70 -10.03
CA ALA A 114 -10.84 -18.33 -10.57
C ALA A 114 -12.13 -17.85 -9.86
N ASP A 115 -12.09 -17.68 -8.53
CA ASP A 115 -13.22 -17.16 -7.75
C ASP A 115 -13.47 -15.68 -8.05
N TYR A 116 -12.42 -14.93 -8.37
CA TYR A 116 -12.52 -13.53 -8.80
C TYR A 116 -13.23 -13.45 -10.15
N LEU A 117 -12.76 -14.22 -11.13
CA LEU A 117 -13.33 -14.29 -12.48
C LEU A 117 -14.81 -14.72 -12.46
N ALA A 118 -15.17 -15.69 -11.61
CA ALA A 118 -16.56 -16.14 -11.46
C ALA A 118 -17.52 -15.04 -10.98
N LYS A 119 -17.01 -13.97 -10.35
CA LYS A 119 -17.78 -12.82 -9.88
C LYS A 119 -17.78 -11.64 -10.86
N MET A 120 -17.04 -11.74 -11.97
CA MET A 120 -16.97 -10.67 -12.97
C MET A 120 -18.17 -10.71 -13.93
N PRO A 121 -18.69 -9.56 -14.37
CA PRO A 121 -19.78 -9.51 -15.36
C PRO A 121 -19.33 -10.06 -16.72
N ASN A 122 -18.05 -9.93 -17.04
CA ASN A 122 -17.43 -10.52 -18.23
C ASN A 122 -16.03 -11.08 -17.89
N PRO A 123 -15.92 -12.39 -17.57
CA PRO A 123 -14.65 -13.00 -17.17
C PRO A 123 -13.54 -12.96 -18.25
N GLU A 124 -13.91 -12.82 -19.53
CA GLU A 124 -12.94 -12.73 -20.64
C GLU A 124 -12.37 -11.31 -20.80
N HIS A 125 -13.02 -10.31 -20.19
CA HIS A 125 -12.71 -8.89 -20.36
C HIS A 125 -12.79 -8.13 -19.02
N VAL A 126 -11.94 -8.55 -18.07
CA VAL A 126 -11.77 -7.85 -16.80
C VAL A 126 -10.92 -6.59 -16.99
N THR A 127 -11.34 -5.47 -16.40
CA THR A 127 -10.63 -4.19 -16.56
C THR A 127 -9.25 -4.20 -15.91
N PHE A 128 -9.12 -4.79 -14.72
CA PHE A 128 -7.85 -4.93 -14.01
C PHE A 128 -7.79 -6.28 -13.30
N MET A 129 -6.84 -7.12 -13.70
CA MET A 129 -6.67 -8.45 -13.12
C MET A 129 -5.88 -8.37 -11.81
N PRO A 130 -6.27 -9.13 -10.78
CA PRO A 130 -5.45 -9.30 -9.61
C PRO A 130 -4.22 -10.14 -9.93
N ASP A 131 -3.20 -9.99 -9.08
CA ASP A 131 -2.02 -10.81 -9.07
C ASP A 131 -2.40 -12.31 -8.99
N ALA A 132 -1.68 -13.11 -9.77
CA ALA A 132 -2.03 -14.49 -10.04
C ALA A 132 -1.81 -15.38 -8.80
N ASP A 133 -0.73 -15.15 -8.08
CA ASP A 133 -0.17 -16.12 -7.16
C ASP A 133 -0.22 -15.68 -5.68
N ASN A 134 -0.68 -14.45 -5.44
CA ASN A 134 -0.84 -13.78 -4.16
C ASN A 134 0.46 -13.22 -3.55
N VAL A 135 1.51 -13.02 -4.35
CA VAL A 135 2.81 -12.51 -3.91
C VAL A 135 3.15 -11.26 -4.73
N LEU A 136 3.20 -10.10 -4.08
CA LEU A 136 3.63 -8.85 -4.71
C LEU A 136 5.00 -8.41 -4.16
N PRO A 137 6.10 -8.63 -4.89
CA PRO A 137 7.42 -8.18 -4.48
C PRO A 137 7.50 -6.66 -4.34
N ILE A 138 8.24 -6.24 -3.30
CA ILE A 138 8.60 -4.85 -3.05
C ILE A 138 10.13 -4.76 -3.00
N THR A 139 10.74 -4.76 -4.18
CA THR A 139 12.20 -4.72 -4.30
C THR A 139 12.71 -3.30 -4.48
N ASP A 140 14.03 -3.12 -4.31
CA ASP A 140 14.67 -1.81 -4.49
C ASP A 140 14.80 -1.40 -5.97
N ASP A 141 14.56 -2.33 -6.88
CA ASP A 141 14.48 -2.15 -8.33
C ASP A 141 13.41 -3.08 -8.90
N GLU A 142 13.10 -2.98 -10.19
CA GLU A 142 12.13 -3.84 -10.87
C GLU A 142 12.78 -5.17 -11.27
N TYR A 143 12.78 -6.15 -10.36
CA TYR A 143 13.36 -7.48 -10.61
C TYR A 143 12.34 -8.50 -11.11
N PHE A 144 11.06 -8.30 -10.81
CA PHE A 144 9.99 -9.25 -11.06
C PHE A 144 8.90 -8.63 -11.94
N ASP A 145 8.22 -9.48 -12.72
CA ASP A 145 7.12 -9.04 -13.58
C ASP A 145 5.89 -8.56 -12.78
N ASP A 146 5.73 -9.06 -11.56
CA ASP A 146 4.68 -8.73 -10.60
C ASP A 146 5.13 -7.72 -9.52
N ASP A 147 6.19 -6.95 -9.81
CA ASP A 147 6.62 -5.85 -8.95
C ASP A 147 5.47 -4.88 -8.65
N ILE A 148 5.29 -4.55 -7.36
CA ILE A 148 4.16 -3.74 -6.90
C ILE A 148 4.09 -2.36 -7.56
N VAL A 149 5.24 -1.75 -7.90
CA VAL A 149 5.29 -0.41 -8.50
C VAL A 149 4.83 -0.50 -9.94
N ARG A 150 5.24 -1.54 -10.67
CA ARG A 150 4.73 -1.82 -12.02
C ARG A 150 3.21 -2.02 -11.98
N TYR A 151 2.71 -2.90 -11.10
CA TYR A 151 1.28 -3.12 -10.94
C TYR A 151 0.51 -1.83 -10.59
N PHE A 152 1.11 -0.96 -9.76
CA PHE A 152 0.50 0.33 -9.43
C PHE A 152 0.45 1.27 -10.64
N ILE A 153 1.50 1.32 -11.44
CA ILE A 153 1.52 2.10 -12.69
C ILE A 153 0.47 1.56 -13.66
N ASP A 154 0.34 0.24 -13.79
CA ASP A 154 -0.67 -0.40 -14.63
C ASP A 154 -2.09 -0.08 -14.15
N PHE A 155 -2.31 -0.04 -12.83
CA PHE A 155 -3.57 0.41 -12.25
C PHE A 155 -3.87 1.87 -12.61
N VAL A 156 -2.91 2.78 -12.44
CA VAL A 156 -3.07 4.20 -12.79
C VAL A 156 -3.36 4.36 -14.29
N ARG A 157 -2.64 3.64 -15.15
CA ARG A 157 -2.88 3.61 -16.60
C ARG A 157 -4.29 3.13 -16.92
N THR A 158 -4.75 2.08 -16.26
CA THR A 158 -6.07 1.49 -16.49
C THR A 158 -7.20 2.44 -16.08
N VAL A 159 -7.09 3.05 -14.91
CA VAL A 159 -8.14 3.91 -14.35
C VAL A 159 -8.17 5.29 -15.02
N TYR A 160 -7.01 5.88 -15.26
CA TYR A 160 -6.89 7.28 -15.69
C TYR A 160 -6.49 7.43 -17.16
N GLY A 161 -6.05 6.38 -17.83
CA GLY A 161 -5.64 6.39 -19.23
C GLY A 161 -4.16 6.74 -19.43
N GLU A 162 -3.58 6.13 -20.48
CA GLU A 162 -2.16 6.27 -20.85
C GLU A 162 -1.73 7.72 -21.09
N GLU A 163 -2.58 8.52 -21.73
CA GLU A 163 -2.27 9.91 -22.11
C GLU A 163 -1.93 10.81 -20.92
N THR A 164 -2.48 10.51 -19.73
CA THR A 164 -2.27 11.29 -18.49
C THR A 164 -1.33 10.60 -17.50
N LEU A 165 -0.76 9.45 -17.84
CA LEU A 165 -0.03 8.59 -16.90
C LEU A 165 1.11 9.34 -16.20
N GLU A 166 2.02 9.97 -16.95
CA GLU A 166 3.19 10.64 -16.37
C GLU A 166 2.79 11.84 -15.49
N GLN A 167 1.74 12.58 -15.87
CA GLN A 167 1.20 13.68 -15.07
C GLN A 167 0.59 13.17 -13.76
N ASN A 168 -0.15 12.06 -13.82
CA ASN A 168 -0.74 11.45 -12.63
C ASN A 168 0.33 10.86 -11.70
N LEU A 169 1.38 10.23 -12.24
CA LEU A 169 2.51 9.74 -11.44
C LEU A 169 3.27 10.90 -10.77
N ALA A 170 3.47 12.02 -11.48
CA ALA A 170 4.04 13.24 -10.90
C ALA A 170 3.19 13.79 -9.75
N PHE A 171 1.88 13.88 -9.93
CA PHE A 171 0.96 14.34 -8.88
C PHE A 171 0.99 13.43 -7.64
N ILE A 172 0.99 12.10 -7.84
CA ILE A 172 1.12 11.11 -6.75
C ILE A 172 2.44 11.30 -6.01
N ALA A 173 3.55 11.40 -6.74
CA ALA A 173 4.87 11.56 -6.14
C ALA A 173 5.01 12.88 -5.37
N GLU A 174 4.46 13.98 -5.88
CA GLU A 174 4.43 15.26 -5.19
C GLU A 174 3.69 15.16 -3.85
N ALA A 175 2.52 14.53 -3.84
CA ALA A 175 1.71 14.35 -2.63
C ALA A 175 2.37 13.44 -1.59
N LEU A 176 3.08 12.38 -2.02
CA LEU A 176 3.83 11.52 -1.11
C LEU A 176 5.06 12.23 -0.55
N GLY A 177 5.65 13.13 -1.33
CA GLY A 177 6.92 13.78 -1.03
C GLY A 177 8.12 12.84 -1.20
N GLY A 178 9.31 13.40 -1.42
CA GLY A 178 10.52 12.61 -1.62
C GLY A 178 11.51 13.28 -2.56
N ARG A 179 12.49 12.52 -3.03
CA ARG A 179 13.50 12.96 -4.01
C ARG A 179 13.66 11.90 -5.08
N GLY A 180 13.91 12.33 -6.32
CA GLY A 180 14.04 11.46 -7.48
C GLY A 180 12.89 11.63 -8.46
N SER A 181 12.80 10.72 -9.41
CA SER A 181 11.68 10.56 -10.33
C SER A 181 10.40 10.11 -9.60
N SER A 182 9.25 10.28 -10.25
CA SER A 182 7.95 9.87 -9.67
C SER A 182 7.92 8.40 -9.28
N ARG A 183 8.52 7.54 -10.11
CA ARG A 183 8.61 6.09 -9.88
C ARG A 183 9.47 5.76 -8.66
N GLU A 184 10.60 6.44 -8.48
CA GLU A 184 11.47 6.27 -7.30
C GLU A 184 10.79 6.72 -6.01
N VAL A 185 10.01 7.81 -6.05
CA VAL A 185 9.22 8.28 -4.90
C VAL A 185 8.15 7.26 -4.53
N ILE A 186 7.39 6.76 -5.50
CA ILE A 186 6.37 5.73 -5.29
C ILE A 186 7.00 4.43 -4.76
N ARG A 187 8.11 3.98 -5.32
CA ARG A 187 8.86 2.80 -4.83
C ARG A 187 9.31 3.00 -3.38
N THR A 188 9.82 4.19 -3.05
CA THR A 188 10.22 4.53 -1.68
C THR A 188 9.04 4.46 -0.71
N TYR A 189 7.85 4.93 -1.12
CA TYR A 189 6.64 4.84 -0.32
C TYR A 189 6.27 3.39 -0.02
N PHE A 190 6.25 2.51 -1.04
CA PHE A 190 5.97 1.08 -0.81
C PHE A 190 6.97 0.42 0.13
N LEU A 191 8.26 0.73 -0.02
CA LEU A 191 9.34 0.16 0.80
C LEU A 191 9.30 0.61 2.27
N LYS A 192 8.83 1.82 2.57
CA LYS A 192 9.03 2.44 3.90
C LYS A 192 7.74 2.76 4.63
N ASP A 193 6.73 3.25 3.92
CA ASP A 193 5.59 3.94 4.52
C ASP A 193 4.29 3.17 4.33
N PHE A 194 4.10 2.51 3.17
CA PHE A 194 2.86 1.79 2.86
C PHE A 194 2.45 0.80 3.96
N TYR A 195 3.35 -0.08 4.39
CA TYR A 195 3.00 -1.10 5.39
C TYR A 195 2.69 -0.49 6.76
N LYS A 196 3.34 0.62 7.11
CA LYS A 196 3.05 1.37 8.33
C LYS A 196 1.65 1.97 8.27
N ASP A 197 1.32 2.66 7.18
CA ASP A 197 0.02 3.27 6.95
C ASP A 197 -1.08 2.18 6.96
N HIS A 198 -0.82 1.04 6.32
CA HIS A 198 -1.71 -0.12 6.32
C HIS A 198 -1.92 -0.70 7.73
N CYS A 199 -0.85 -0.93 8.50
CA CYS A 199 -0.98 -1.38 9.90
C CYS A 199 -1.83 -0.41 10.74
N GLN A 200 -1.72 0.90 10.48
CA GLN A 200 -2.46 1.93 11.20
C GLN A 200 -3.95 1.91 10.86
N THR A 201 -4.29 1.85 9.57
CA THR A 201 -5.67 1.71 9.06
C THR A 201 -6.35 0.48 9.65
N TYR A 202 -5.64 -0.65 9.72
CA TYR A 202 -6.17 -1.91 10.27
C TYR A 202 -5.98 -2.06 11.79
N LYS A 203 -5.68 -0.99 12.53
CA LYS A 203 -5.55 -1.00 14.00
C LYS A 203 -4.64 -2.13 14.50
N LYS A 204 -3.47 -2.30 13.87
CA LYS A 204 -2.47 -3.35 14.15
C LYS A 204 -2.97 -4.78 13.89
N ARG A 205 -3.85 -4.95 12.91
CA ARG A 205 -4.36 -6.24 12.41
C ARG A 205 -4.34 -6.27 10.86
N PRO A 206 -3.14 -6.08 10.26
CA PRO A 206 -3.03 -5.94 8.81
C PRO A 206 -3.48 -7.23 8.09
N ILE A 207 -4.28 -7.07 7.02
CA ILE A 207 -4.74 -8.21 6.19
C ILE A 207 -3.79 -8.55 5.05
N TYR A 208 -3.01 -7.56 4.59
CA TYR A 208 -1.82 -7.77 3.78
C TYR A 208 -0.63 -7.97 4.71
N TRP A 209 0.03 -9.11 4.63
CA TRP A 209 1.19 -9.46 5.43
C TRP A 209 2.46 -9.16 4.66
N LEU A 210 3.40 -8.48 5.32
CA LEU A 210 4.69 -8.15 4.73
C LEU A 210 5.70 -9.23 5.11
N PHE A 211 6.05 -10.07 4.15
CA PHE A 211 7.23 -10.92 4.21
C PHE A 211 8.45 -10.01 4.05
N ASP A 212 9.38 -10.05 5.01
CA ASP A 212 10.48 -9.09 5.12
C ASP A 212 11.74 -9.81 5.60
N SER A 213 12.77 -9.86 4.76
CA SER A 213 14.06 -10.45 5.09
C SER A 213 14.84 -9.65 6.12
N GLY A 214 14.61 -8.34 6.19
CA GLY A 214 15.26 -7.45 7.12
C GLY A 214 15.74 -6.13 6.52
N LYS A 215 16.64 -5.49 7.26
CA LYS A 215 17.02 -4.08 7.04
C LYS A 215 17.87 -3.86 5.80
N LYS A 216 18.45 -4.92 5.21
CA LYS A 216 19.19 -4.81 3.95
C LYS A 216 18.26 -4.79 2.75
N ASN A 217 16.97 -5.09 2.94
CA ASN A 217 15.99 -5.22 1.87
C ASN A 217 16.46 -6.24 0.83
N GLY A 218 16.85 -7.42 1.33
CA GLY A 218 17.24 -8.55 0.49
C GLY A 218 16.04 -9.17 -0.22
N PHE A 219 14.92 -9.32 0.47
CA PHE A 219 13.65 -9.73 -0.09
C PHE A 219 12.49 -9.18 0.74
N THR A 220 11.52 -8.58 0.06
CA THR A 220 10.29 -8.09 0.68
C THR A 220 9.13 -8.35 -0.26
N ALA A 221 8.00 -8.84 0.25
CA ALA A 221 6.79 -9.04 -0.54
C ALA A 221 5.53 -8.86 0.31
N LEU A 222 4.45 -8.38 -0.31
CA LEU A 222 3.13 -8.39 0.30
C LEU A 222 2.35 -9.63 -0.11
N VAL A 223 1.61 -10.17 0.84
CA VAL A 223 0.72 -11.31 0.64
C VAL A 223 -0.63 -10.99 1.26
N TYR A 224 -1.72 -11.32 0.59
CA TYR A 224 -3.05 -11.16 1.17
C TYR A 224 -3.50 -12.41 1.93
N MET A 225 -3.76 -12.27 3.23
CA MET A 225 -4.02 -13.40 4.13
C MET A 225 -5.25 -14.24 3.76
N HIS A 226 -6.27 -13.66 3.10
CA HIS A 226 -7.47 -14.42 2.76
C HIS A 226 -7.19 -15.36 1.58
N ARG A 227 -6.22 -15.02 0.72
CA ARG A 227 -5.75 -15.89 -0.37
C ARG A 227 -4.60 -16.81 0.06
N TYR A 228 -4.28 -16.87 1.35
CA TYR A 228 -3.22 -17.75 1.85
C TYR A 228 -3.58 -19.22 1.62
N THR A 229 -2.62 -19.98 1.08
CA THR A 229 -2.68 -21.44 0.98
C THR A 229 -1.48 -22.06 1.70
N PRO A 230 -1.57 -23.31 2.19
CA PRO A 230 -0.47 -23.96 2.93
C PRO A 230 0.85 -24.06 2.15
N ASP A 231 0.79 -24.10 0.81
CA ASP A 231 1.95 -24.15 -0.08
C ASP A 231 2.58 -22.76 -0.36
N LEU A 232 1.97 -21.66 0.09
CA LEU A 232 2.41 -20.30 -0.25
C LEU A 232 3.89 -20.04 0.10
N LEU A 233 4.36 -20.51 1.26
CA LEU A 233 5.75 -20.30 1.66
C LEU A 233 6.72 -21.07 0.76
N ALA A 234 6.32 -22.25 0.26
CA ALA A 234 7.11 -23.00 -0.70
C ALA A 234 7.20 -22.23 -2.04
N ARG A 235 6.09 -21.63 -2.47
CA ARG A 235 6.04 -20.77 -3.67
C ARG A 235 6.93 -19.54 -3.54
N ILE A 236 6.77 -18.76 -2.46
CA ILE A 236 7.62 -17.59 -2.16
C ILE A 236 9.10 -17.99 -2.19
N ARG A 237 9.44 -19.13 -1.59
CA ARG A 237 10.80 -19.62 -1.55
C ARG A 237 11.36 -19.93 -2.94
N THR A 238 10.64 -20.72 -3.74
CA THR A 238 11.13 -21.22 -5.04
C THR A 238 11.07 -20.16 -6.12
N ASP A 239 9.94 -19.45 -6.24
CA ASP A 239 9.66 -18.59 -7.39
C ASP A 239 10.21 -17.18 -7.17
N TYR A 240 10.42 -16.75 -5.92
CA TYR A 240 10.89 -15.39 -5.63
C TYR A 240 12.24 -15.35 -4.93
N VAL A 241 12.39 -16.06 -3.81
CA VAL A 241 13.61 -15.93 -2.99
C VAL A 241 14.83 -16.54 -3.68
N HIS A 242 14.71 -17.74 -4.28
CA HIS A 242 15.80 -18.32 -5.06
C HIS A 242 16.14 -17.45 -6.28
N GLU A 243 15.14 -16.96 -6.99
CA GLU A 243 15.34 -16.07 -8.13
C GLU A 243 16.06 -14.77 -7.72
N GLN A 244 15.66 -14.16 -6.61
CA GLN A 244 16.30 -12.97 -6.06
C GLN A 244 17.78 -13.21 -5.71
N GLN A 245 18.10 -14.38 -5.15
CA GLN A 245 19.48 -14.74 -4.86
C GLN A 245 20.32 -14.86 -6.14
N GLU A 246 19.81 -15.55 -7.17
CA GLU A 246 20.50 -15.67 -8.46
C GLU A 246 20.71 -14.32 -9.13
N ARG A 247 19.70 -13.43 -9.09
CA ARG A 247 19.82 -12.06 -9.59
C ARG A 247 20.92 -11.29 -8.87
N TYR A 248 21.01 -11.39 -7.54
CA TYR A 248 22.10 -10.76 -6.80
C TYR A 248 23.47 -11.37 -7.14
N ARG A 249 23.59 -12.70 -7.27
CA ARG A 249 24.84 -13.36 -7.70
C ARG A 249 25.30 -12.85 -9.06
N SER A 250 24.40 -12.77 -10.04
CA SER A 250 24.69 -12.22 -11.37
C SER A 250 25.15 -10.76 -11.29
N GLN A 251 24.39 -9.89 -10.61
CA GLN A 251 24.75 -8.48 -10.51
C GLN A 251 26.05 -8.23 -9.73
N ILE A 252 26.39 -9.10 -8.77
CA ILE A 252 27.69 -9.06 -8.09
C ILE A 252 28.80 -9.37 -9.09
N GLY A 253 28.66 -10.44 -9.88
CA GLY A 253 29.63 -10.81 -10.92
C GLY A 253 29.83 -9.69 -11.93
N ASP A 254 28.74 -9.16 -12.49
CA ASP A 254 28.79 -8.05 -13.46
C ASP A 254 29.48 -6.80 -12.88
N ALA A 255 29.20 -6.48 -11.62
CA ALA A 255 29.80 -5.33 -10.95
C ALA A 255 31.29 -5.55 -10.60
N GLU A 256 31.69 -6.79 -10.30
CA GLU A 256 33.09 -7.18 -10.06
C GLU A 256 33.91 -7.13 -11.36
N ASP A 257 33.35 -7.61 -12.47
CA ASP A 257 33.97 -7.52 -13.80
C ASP A 257 34.13 -6.05 -14.22
N ALA A 258 33.08 -5.24 -14.06
CA ALA A 258 33.15 -3.80 -14.31
C ALA A 258 34.21 -3.12 -13.43
N LEU A 259 34.35 -3.53 -12.17
CA LEU A 259 35.33 -2.98 -11.23
C LEU A 259 36.77 -3.27 -11.65
N ALA A 260 37.02 -4.43 -12.27
CA ALA A 260 38.34 -4.81 -12.76
C ALA A 260 38.85 -3.86 -13.85
N THR A 261 37.95 -3.37 -14.72
CA THR A 261 38.27 -2.46 -15.83
C THR A 261 37.98 -0.98 -15.53
N ALA A 262 37.37 -0.66 -14.39
CA ALA A 262 36.92 0.70 -14.05
C ALA A 262 38.06 1.71 -13.84
N GLN A 263 37.82 2.96 -14.25
CA GLN A 263 38.69 4.09 -13.94
C GLN A 263 38.61 4.49 -12.45
N LYS A 264 39.62 5.19 -11.92
CA LYS A 264 39.71 5.54 -10.48
C LYS A 264 38.43 6.20 -9.91
N GLY A 265 37.71 6.99 -10.69
CA GLY A 265 36.48 7.66 -10.26
C GLY A 265 35.27 6.73 -10.03
N GLU A 266 35.18 5.63 -10.79
CA GLU A 266 34.03 4.71 -10.77
C GLU A 266 34.19 3.58 -9.75
N LYS A 267 35.44 3.25 -9.38
CA LYS A 267 35.75 2.16 -8.44
C LYS A 267 35.03 2.28 -7.11
N VAL A 268 34.88 3.49 -6.58
CA VAL A 268 34.20 3.73 -5.29
C VAL A 268 32.71 3.40 -5.36
N ALA A 269 32.04 3.79 -6.45
CA ALA A 269 30.61 3.52 -6.65
C ALA A 269 30.36 2.02 -6.84
N LEU A 270 31.16 1.36 -7.68
CA LEU A 270 31.08 -0.09 -7.90
C LEU A 270 31.35 -0.89 -6.62
N THR A 271 32.38 -0.52 -5.85
CA THR A 271 32.67 -1.18 -4.55
C THR A 271 31.50 -1.05 -3.57
N LYS A 272 30.84 0.12 -3.51
CA LYS A 272 29.64 0.31 -2.69
C LYS A 272 28.47 -0.54 -3.18
N ARG A 273 28.25 -0.62 -4.50
CA ARG A 273 27.20 -1.46 -5.10
C ARG A 273 27.43 -2.93 -4.79
N ILE A 274 28.64 -3.45 -5.01
CA ILE A 274 29.01 -4.84 -4.69
C ILE A 274 28.76 -5.15 -3.21
N LYS A 275 29.20 -4.26 -2.31
CA LYS A 275 28.95 -4.43 -0.87
C LYS A 275 27.47 -4.49 -0.55
N LYS A 276 26.66 -3.58 -1.12
CA LYS A 276 25.21 -3.56 -0.92
C LYS A 276 24.57 -4.89 -1.38
N LEU A 277 24.91 -5.34 -2.58
CA LEU A 277 24.39 -6.60 -3.14
C LEU A 277 24.83 -7.82 -2.32
N LYS A 278 26.08 -7.85 -1.84
CA LYS A 278 26.56 -8.94 -0.95
C LYS A 278 25.82 -8.95 0.39
N ASP A 279 25.56 -7.79 0.98
CA ASP A 279 24.76 -7.68 2.21
C ASP A 279 23.32 -8.16 1.97
N GLN A 280 22.70 -7.77 0.84
CA GLN A 280 21.35 -8.21 0.44
C GLN A 280 21.28 -9.72 0.19
N LEU A 281 22.25 -10.28 -0.55
CA LEU A 281 22.34 -11.71 -0.81
C LEU A 281 22.51 -12.52 0.48
N ALA A 282 23.40 -12.09 1.38
CA ALA A 282 23.60 -12.75 2.66
C ALA A 282 22.33 -12.74 3.54
N GLU A 283 21.60 -11.62 3.58
CA GLU A 283 20.31 -11.54 4.28
C GLU A 283 19.27 -12.47 3.63
N THR A 284 19.20 -12.51 2.30
CA THR A 284 18.25 -13.34 1.54
C THR A 284 18.52 -14.83 1.72
N VAL A 285 19.79 -15.25 1.78
CA VAL A 285 20.16 -16.65 2.06
C VAL A 285 19.76 -17.05 3.48
N ALA A 286 20.04 -16.22 4.49
CA ALA A 286 19.62 -16.49 5.86
C ALA A 286 18.09 -16.48 6.03
N TYR A 287 17.40 -15.68 5.23
CA TYR A 287 15.93 -15.64 5.20
C TYR A 287 15.33 -16.91 4.56
N GLU A 288 15.95 -17.40 3.48
CA GLU A 288 15.54 -18.62 2.79
C GLU A 288 15.52 -19.84 3.72
N GLU A 289 16.52 -19.97 4.61
CA GLU A 289 16.58 -21.08 5.58
C GLU A 289 15.36 -21.08 6.52
N LYS A 290 14.92 -19.89 6.97
CA LYS A 290 13.73 -19.76 7.83
C LYS A 290 12.45 -20.08 7.06
N LEU A 291 12.35 -19.59 5.82
CA LEU A 291 11.23 -19.90 4.95
C LEU A 291 11.14 -21.39 4.65
N HIS A 292 12.26 -22.05 4.37
CA HIS A 292 12.31 -23.48 4.12
C HIS A 292 11.74 -24.28 5.29
N HIS A 293 12.20 -24.00 6.51
CA HIS A 293 11.72 -24.67 7.71
C HIS A 293 10.20 -24.48 7.95
N LEU A 294 9.66 -23.31 7.62
CA LEU A 294 8.22 -23.05 7.73
C LEU A 294 7.42 -23.62 6.56
N ALA A 295 7.99 -23.67 5.35
CA ALA A 295 7.37 -24.26 4.18
C ALA A 295 7.14 -25.76 4.38
N ASP A 296 8.10 -26.49 4.95
CA ASP A 296 7.99 -27.93 5.24
C ASP A 296 6.84 -28.26 6.22
N GLN A 297 6.46 -27.30 7.06
CA GLN A 297 5.36 -27.47 8.02
C GLN A 297 3.97 -27.33 7.39
N MET A 298 3.85 -26.76 6.18
CA MET A 298 2.58 -26.56 5.47
C MET A 298 1.50 -25.96 6.40
N ILE A 299 1.90 -24.91 7.14
CA ILE A 299 1.09 -24.34 8.22
C ILE A 299 -0.25 -23.88 7.65
N LYS A 300 -1.34 -24.36 8.24
CA LYS A 300 -2.69 -23.88 7.95
C LYS A 300 -3.02 -22.69 8.85
N ILE A 301 -3.71 -21.71 8.27
CA ILE A 301 -4.35 -20.62 9.03
C ILE A 301 -5.84 -20.89 9.13
N ASP A 302 -6.50 -20.24 10.07
CA ASP A 302 -7.96 -20.19 10.17
C ASP A 302 -8.33 -18.72 10.33
N LEU A 303 -9.12 -18.15 9.42
CA LEU A 303 -9.46 -16.73 9.48
C LEU A 303 -10.20 -16.36 10.78
N ASP A 304 -10.93 -17.31 11.40
CA ASP A 304 -11.69 -17.11 12.64
C ASP A 304 -10.79 -16.99 13.88
N ASP A 305 -9.56 -17.53 13.85
CA ASP A 305 -8.53 -17.28 14.88
C ASP A 305 -8.15 -15.78 14.97
N GLY A 306 -8.46 -15.03 13.91
CA GLY A 306 -8.14 -13.63 13.76
C GLY A 306 -6.68 -13.37 13.39
N VAL A 307 -6.41 -12.15 12.93
CA VAL A 307 -5.11 -11.77 12.35
C VAL A 307 -3.94 -12.02 13.30
N LYS A 308 -4.06 -11.66 14.59
CA LYS A 308 -2.93 -11.74 15.53
C LYS A 308 -2.42 -13.15 15.76
N VAL A 309 -3.34 -14.12 15.90
CA VAL A 309 -3.00 -15.52 16.14
C VAL A 309 -2.34 -16.10 14.89
N ASN A 310 -2.91 -15.84 13.71
CA ASN A 310 -2.32 -16.33 12.46
C ASN A 310 -0.97 -15.68 12.13
N TYR A 311 -0.84 -14.38 12.35
CA TYR A 311 0.42 -13.66 12.12
C TYR A 311 1.56 -14.21 12.99
N ALA A 312 1.26 -14.58 14.24
CA ALA A 312 2.25 -15.15 15.16
C ALA A 312 2.83 -16.48 14.67
N LYS A 313 2.09 -17.25 13.85
CA LYS A 313 2.58 -18.49 13.24
C LYS A 313 3.75 -18.27 12.28
N PHE A 314 3.94 -17.05 11.78
CA PHE A 314 4.96 -16.69 10.78
C PHE A 314 5.90 -15.55 11.24
N GLN A 315 5.99 -15.30 12.55
CA GLN A 315 6.73 -14.16 13.11
C GLN A 315 8.21 -14.08 12.72
N ASP A 316 8.84 -15.20 12.34
CA ASP A 316 10.25 -15.26 11.96
C ASP A 316 10.51 -14.78 10.52
N VAL A 317 9.46 -14.70 9.70
CA VAL A 317 9.53 -14.33 8.28
C VAL A 317 8.68 -13.11 7.91
N LEU A 318 7.77 -12.69 8.81
CA LEU A 318 6.97 -11.49 8.65
C LEU A 318 7.57 -10.28 9.37
N ALA A 319 7.37 -9.09 8.80
CA ALA A 319 7.74 -7.83 9.43
C ALA A 319 7.04 -7.67 10.80
N LYS A 320 7.63 -6.90 11.72
CA LYS A 320 6.97 -6.61 13.00
C LYS A 320 5.83 -5.61 12.81
N ILE A 321 4.63 -5.94 13.31
CA ILE A 321 3.52 -4.98 13.41
C ILE A 321 3.89 -3.95 14.49
N LYS A 322 4.07 -2.69 14.08
CA LYS A 322 4.46 -1.59 14.98
C LYS A 322 3.28 -0.92 15.67
#